data_AF-A0A4R1NSD3-F1
#
_entry.id   AF-A0A4R1NSD3-F1
#
_cell.length_a   1.000
_cell.length_b   1.000
_cell.length_c   1.000
_cell.angle_alpha   90.00
_cell.angle_beta   90.00
_cell.angle_gamma   90.00
#
_symmetry.space_group_name_H-M   'P 1'
#
loop_
_entity.id
_entity.type
_entity.pdbx_description
1 polymer ?
#
loop_
_entity_poly.entity_id
_entity_poly.type
_entity_poly.pdbx_seq_one_letter_code
_entity_poly.pdbx_strand_id
1 'polypeptide(L)'
;MDDLQTKIDMMNREIDALQVTVMAARKPWYKSPSVVISTLALLFSFGTTAVSFHRAVQDDVRSARTELRGILQRLTSLPRDNFELIRKYKDDVEGQSLGGYLNQEHSLLARQASEIVDRFPDKITSSEYFSVAVALMASADVEKVPIYLERALAQTSDPNVKVAILRNFGFYLLNTGQASEGRRRYEQALSIWGQYPNVTSYFKESTDALTEMYWAQTEFGVNNLEAAREHVRKAFQRVNSLPPGPMTSQLQGQVIHTQKIVEQGAPTDPLAAPRPPGG
;
A
#
# COMPACT_ATOMS: atom_id res chain seq x y z
N MET A 1 28.73 43.21 85.60
CA MET A 1 27.40 43.12 84.98
C MET A 1 27.42 43.61 83.53
N ASP A 2 28.23 44.62 83.19
CA ASP A 2 28.37 45.16 81.81
C ASP A 2 28.82 44.16 80.72
N ASP A 3 29.70 43.21 81.04
CA ASP A 3 30.18 42.22 80.06
C ASP A 3 29.08 41.26 79.58
N LEU A 4 28.16 40.91 80.49
CA LEU A 4 27.01 40.06 80.17
C LEU A 4 26.01 40.79 79.27
N GLN A 5 25.80 42.09 79.54
CA GLN A 5 24.93 42.96 78.74
C GLN A 5 25.47 43.09 77.31
N THR A 6 26.77 43.31 77.18
CA THR A 6 27.45 43.46 75.88
C THR A 6 27.35 42.18 75.04
N LYS A 7 27.47 41.01 75.68
CA LYS A 7 27.36 39.71 75.01
C LYS A 7 25.94 39.39 74.57
N ILE A 8 24.93 39.77 75.37
CA ILE A 8 23.51 39.64 75.01
C ILE A 8 23.17 40.54 73.82
N ASP A 9 23.66 41.79 73.79
CA ASP A 9 23.41 42.72 72.69
C ASP A 9 24.08 42.29 71.38
N MET A 10 25.22 41.60 71.46
CA MET A 10 25.90 41.02 70.31
C MET A 10 25.13 39.79 69.79
N MET A 11 24.69 38.90 70.67
CA MET A 11 23.87 37.73 70.30
C MET A 11 22.53 38.15 69.68
N ASN A 12 21.88 39.19 70.22
CA ASN A 12 20.63 39.70 69.64
C ASN A 12 20.84 40.25 68.23
N ARG A 13 21.96 40.93 67.97
CA ARG A 13 22.31 41.40 66.63
C ARG A 13 22.62 40.26 65.66
N GLU A 14 23.29 39.20 66.11
CA GLU A 14 23.53 38.01 65.30
C GLU A 14 22.23 37.27 64.99
N ILE A 15 21.33 37.16 65.97
CA ILE A 15 20.00 36.56 65.79
C ILE A 15 19.17 37.38 64.82
N ASP A 16 19.15 38.71 64.93
CA ASP A 16 18.44 39.59 64.00
C ASP A 16 19.02 39.49 62.58
N ALA A 17 20.35 39.47 62.44
CA ALA A 17 21.01 39.31 61.14
C ALA A 17 20.68 37.95 60.48
N LEU A 18 20.67 36.88 61.28
CA LEU A 18 20.28 35.54 60.83
C LEU A 18 18.78 35.49 60.50
N GLN A 19 17.92 36.13 61.28
CA GLN A 19 16.48 36.17 61.04
C GLN A 19 16.15 36.97 59.77
N VAL A 20 16.84 38.08 59.51
CA VAL A 20 16.73 38.83 58.24
C VAL A 20 17.20 37.99 57.07
N THR A 21 18.28 37.22 57.22
CA THR A 21 18.81 36.34 56.17
C THR A 21 17.87 35.16 55.89
N VAL A 22 17.31 34.55 56.93
CA VAL A 22 16.31 33.46 56.82
C VAL A 22 14.98 33.96 56.25
N MET A 23 14.55 35.18 56.60
CA MET A 23 13.35 35.81 56.02
C MET A 23 13.56 36.25 54.57
N ALA A 24 14.75 36.73 54.20
CA ALA A 24 15.11 37.01 52.81
C ALA A 24 15.14 35.72 51.95
N ALA A 25 15.57 34.59 52.53
CA ALA A 25 15.56 33.28 51.88
C ALA A 25 14.16 32.65 51.72
N ARG A 26 13.14 33.16 52.45
CA ARG A 26 11.76 32.65 52.43
C ARG A 26 10.83 33.33 51.42
N LYS A 27 11.34 34.14 50.48
CA LYS A 27 10.48 34.68 49.41
C LYS A 27 10.02 33.51 48.51
N PRO A 28 8.70 33.28 48.37
CA PRO A 28 8.21 32.22 47.50
C PRO A 28 8.73 32.43 46.08
N TRP A 29 9.20 31.36 45.44
CA TRP A 29 9.86 31.40 44.13
C TRP A 29 9.03 32.14 43.05
N TYR A 30 7.69 32.07 43.14
CA TYR A 30 6.75 32.73 42.22
C TYR A 30 6.64 34.26 42.42
N LYS A 31 7.23 34.84 43.47
CA LYS A 31 7.28 36.31 43.68
C LYS A 31 8.51 36.96 43.04
N SER A 32 9.43 36.17 42.50
CA SER A 32 10.61 36.66 41.78
C SER A 32 10.31 36.69 40.28
N PRO A 33 10.22 37.89 39.64
CA PRO A 33 9.87 37.99 38.21
C PRO A 33 10.77 37.16 37.29
N SER A 34 12.07 37.10 37.59
CA SER A 34 13.05 36.30 36.84
C SER A 34 12.79 34.79 36.89
N VAL A 35 12.36 34.26 38.03
CA VAL A 35 12.05 32.83 38.20
C VAL A 35 10.76 32.48 37.46
N VAL A 36 9.76 33.37 37.49
CA VAL A 36 8.51 33.19 36.72
C VAL A 36 8.80 33.22 35.22
N ILE A 37 9.57 34.21 34.74
CA ILE A 37 9.93 34.34 33.32
C ILE A 37 10.71 33.12 32.84
N SER A 38 11.70 32.65 33.61
CA SER A 38 12.49 31.47 33.24
C SER A 38 11.65 30.18 33.24
N THR A 39 10.73 30.03 34.20
CA THR A 39 9.79 28.88 34.22
C THR A 39 8.84 28.92 33.02
N LEU A 40 8.29 30.10 32.68
CA LEU A 40 7.44 30.27 31.49
C LEU A 40 8.22 30.04 30.20
N ALA A 41 9.45 30.53 30.09
CA ALA A 41 10.31 30.29 28.95
C ALA A 41 10.63 28.79 28.77
N LEU A 42 10.86 28.07 29.88
CA LEU A 42 11.07 26.62 29.86
C LEU A 42 9.82 25.87 29.41
N LEU A 43 8.64 26.22 29.95
CA LEU A 43 7.36 25.64 29.52
C LEU A 43 7.07 25.93 28.05
N PHE A 44 7.37 27.15 27.59
CA PHE A 44 7.26 27.52 26.18
C PHE A 44 8.21 26.69 25.31
N SER A 45 9.46 26.51 25.74
CA SER A 45 10.44 25.66 25.04
C SER A 45 9.92 24.22 24.91
N PHE A 46 9.46 23.59 26.01
CA PHE A 46 8.85 22.26 25.95
C PHE A 46 7.60 22.22 25.05
N GLY A 47 6.75 23.24 25.12
CA GLY A 47 5.58 23.37 24.25
C GLY A 47 5.96 23.41 22.76
N THR A 48 6.97 24.19 22.40
CA THR A 48 7.47 24.25 21.01
C THR A 48 8.10 22.94 20.57
N THR A 49 8.84 22.24 21.43
CA THR A 49 9.43 20.93 21.11
C THR A 49 8.35 19.87 20.90
N ALA A 50 7.32 19.82 21.75
CA ALA A 50 6.21 18.87 21.60
C ALA A 50 5.44 19.10 20.30
N VAL A 51 5.14 20.36 19.97
CA VAL A 51 4.50 20.72 18.69
C VAL A 51 5.41 20.40 17.50
N SER A 52 6.71 20.67 17.61
CA SER A 52 7.69 20.35 16.57
C SER A 52 7.77 18.85 16.31
N PHE A 53 7.76 18.04 17.36
CA PHE A 53 7.74 16.57 17.24
C PHE A 53 6.46 16.09 16.58
N HIS A 54 5.30 16.65 16.98
CA HIS A 54 4.02 16.30 16.36
C HIS A 54 3.98 16.66 14.87
N ARG A 55 4.49 17.84 14.50
CA ARG A 55 4.61 18.26 13.10
C ARG A 55 5.56 17.36 12.32
N ALA A 56 6.72 17.00 12.88
CA ALA A 56 7.66 16.09 12.24
C ALA A 56 7.02 14.76 11.87
N VAL A 57 6.23 14.15 12.79
CA VAL A 57 5.50 12.91 12.49
C VAL A 57 4.47 13.08 11.36
N GLN A 58 3.75 14.20 11.33
CA GLN A 58 2.80 14.49 10.24
C GLN A 58 3.50 14.71 8.90
N ASP A 59 4.64 15.41 8.92
CA ASP A 59 5.46 15.68 7.74
C ASP A 59 6.07 14.39 7.19
N ASP A 60 6.54 13.50 8.06
CA ASP A 60 7.05 12.18 7.68
C ASP A 60 5.97 11.34 6.98
N VAL A 61 4.76 11.27 7.55
CA VAL A 61 3.63 10.58 6.92
C VAL A 61 3.31 11.19 5.56
N ARG A 62 3.26 12.52 5.46
CA ARG A 62 2.96 13.22 4.20
C ARG A 62 4.04 12.98 3.14
N SER A 63 5.30 12.99 3.55
CA SER A 63 6.46 12.71 2.70
C SER A 63 6.37 11.28 2.15
N ALA A 64 6.21 10.30 3.04
CA ALA A 64 6.09 8.89 2.67
C ALA A 64 4.90 8.62 1.74
N ARG A 65 3.75 9.28 1.96
CA ARG A 65 2.61 9.18 1.04
C ARG A 65 2.87 9.81 -0.32
N THR A 66 3.68 10.87 -0.38
CA THR A 66 4.06 11.49 -1.65
C THR A 66 5.02 10.60 -2.42
N GLU A 67 6.01 10.03 -1.73
CA GLU A 67 6.94 9.04 -2.27
C GLU A 67 6.20 7.80 -2.78
N LEU A 68 5.30 7.21 -1.98
CA LEU A 68 4.50 6.06 -2.38
C LEU A 68 3.70 6.34 -3.66
N ARG A 69 3.07 7.51 -3.77
CA ARG A 69 2.35 7.88 -5.00
C ARG A 69 3.29 8.00 -6.20
N GLY A 70 4.47 8.58 -6.02
CA GLY A 70 5.49 8.64 -7.07
C GLY A 70 5.94 7.26 -7.52
N ILE A 71 6.20 6.35 -6.57
CA ILE A 71 6.54 4.95 -6.84
C ILE A 71 5.42 4.24 -7.60
N LEU A 72 4.18 4.36 -7.13
CA LEU A 72 3.02 3.74 -7.78
C LEU A 72 2.82 4.29 -9.21
N GLN A 73 2.99 5.59 -9.42
CA GLN A 73 2.94 6.19 -10.76
C GLN A 73 4.02 5.61 -11.67
N ARG A 74 5.26 5.47 -11.20
CA ARG A 74 6.34 4.86 -11.97
C ARG A 74 6.06 3.40 -12.28
N LEU A 75 5.61 2.61 -11.30
CA LEU A 75 5.21 1.22 -11.50
C LEU A 75 4.13 1.08 -12.59
N THR A 76 3.14 1.98 -12.62
CA THR A 76 2.10 1.96 -13.65
C THR A 76 2.59 2.40 -15.04
N SER A 77 3.68 3.14 -15.15
CA SER A 77 4.25 3.55 -16.44
C SER A 77 5.16 2.49 -17.05
N LEU A 78 5.81 1.66 -16.23
CA LEU A 78 6.78 0.65 -16.69
C LEU A 78 6.24 -0.30 -17.78
N PRO A 79 5.00 -0.82 -17.72
CA PRO A 79 4.47 -1.65 -18.80
C PRO A 79 4.42 -0.94 -20.16
N ARG A 80 4.11 0.37 -20.17
CA ARG A 80 4.11 1.17 -21.40
C ARG A 80 5.52 1.31 -21.94
N ASP A 81 6.47 1.66 -21.07
CA ASP A 81 7.88 1.83 -21.45
C ASP A 81 8.45 0.49 -21.98
N ASN A 82 8.08 -0.63 -21.36
CA ASN A 82 8.44 -1.97 -21.82
C ASN A 82 7.83 -2.30 -23.20
N PHE A 83 6.56 -1.95 -23.43
CA PHE A 83 5.94 -2.15 -24.74
C PHE A 83 6.60 -1.31 -25.84
N GLU A 84 6.91 -0.04 -25.55
CA GLU A 84 7.64 0.84 -26.46
C GLU A 84 9.04 0.30 -26.77
N LEU A 85 9.72 -0.22 -25.75
CA LEU A 85 11.03 -0.87 -25.87
C LEU A 85 10.96 -2.08 -26.80
N ILE A 86 10.03 -3.02 -26.56
CA ILE A 86 9.83 -4.22 -27.39
C ILE A 86 9.54 -3.81 -28.83
N ARG A 87 8.74 -2.77 -29.05
CA ARG A 87 8.41 -2.29 -30.40
C ARG A 87 9.63 -1.67 -31.10
N LYS A 88 10.46 -0.94 -30.37
CA LYS A 88 11.61 -0.21 -30.91
C LYS A 88 12.81 -1.11 -31.20
N TYR A 89 13.01 -2.15 -30.39
CA TYR A 89 14.21 -3.01 -30.41
C TYR A 89 13.89 -4.48 -30.71
N LYS A 90 12.81 -4.75 -31.47
CA LYS A 90 12.28 -6.10 -31.72
C LYS A 90 13.32 -7.13 -32.18
N ASP A 91 14.32 -6.69 -32.94
CA ASP A 91 15.34 -7.56 -33.55
C ASP A 91 16.76 -7.30 -33.00
N ASP A 92 16.87 -6.59 -31.86
CA ASP A 92 18.14 -6.17 -31.28
C ASP A 92 18.39 -6.85 -29.92
N VAL A 93 19.57 -7.46 -29.76
CA VAL A 93 20.02 -8.08 -28.52
C VAL A 93 20.10 -7.05 -27.38
N GLU A 94 20.42 -5.79 -27.70
CA GLU A 94 20.45 -4.70 -26.71
C GLU A 94 19.06 -4.48 -26.08
N GLY A 95 17.97 -4.64 -26.84
CA GLY A 95 16.59 -4.53 -26.37
C GLY A 95 16.23 -5.55 -25.28
N GLN A 96 16.78 -6.76 -25.35
CA GLN A 96 16.53 -7.80 -24.34
C GLN A 96 17.16 -7.44 -23.00
N SER A 97 18.36 -6.84 -23.01
CA SER A 97 19.03 -6.38 -21.78
C SER A 97 18.26 -5.26 -21.08
N LEU A 98 17.65 -4.35 -21.87
CA LEU A 98 16.85 -3.25 -21.36
C LEU A 98 15.57 -3.73 -20.66
N GLY A 99 14.93 -4.79 -21.16
CA GLY A 99 13.79 -5.42 -20.48
C GLY A 99 14.16 -5.98 -19.10
N GLY A 100 15.38 -6.52 -18.95
CA GLY A 100 15.92 -6.96 -17.68
C GLY A 100 16.04 -5.84 -16.65
N TYR A 101 16.51 -4.65 -17.07
CA TYR A 101 16.60 -3.49 -16.18
C TYR A 101 15.23 -2.97 -15.75
N LEU A 102 14.23 -2.98 -16.62
CA LEU A 102 12.86 -2.60 -16.24
C LEU A 102 12.27 -3.54 -15.19
N ASN A 103 12.55 -4.85 -15.29
CA ASN A 103 12.13 -5.82 -14.28
C ASN A 103 12.85 -5.59 -12.93
N GLN A 104 14.14 -5.25 -12.95
CA GLN A 104 14.89 -4.90 -11.74
C GLN A 104 14.35 -3.62 -11.10
N GLU A 105 14.07 -2.59 -11.90
CA GLU A 105 13.45 -1.34 -11.45
C GLU A 105 12.08 -1.61 -10.82
N HIS A 106 11.25 -2.44 -11.48
CA HIS A 106 9.94 -2.84 -10.95
C HIS A 106 10.07 -3.52 -9.58
N SER A 107 11.00 -4.46 -9.44
CA SER A 107 11.23 -5.18 -8.17
C SER A 107 11.70 -4.25 -7.05
N LEU A 108 12.64 -3.33 -7.34
CA LEU A 108 13.12 -2.35 -6.37
C LEU A 108 11.99 -1.43 -5.90
N LEU A 109 11.21 -0.88 -6.84
CA LEU A 109 10.09 0.01 -6.56
C LEU A 109 8.99 -0.71 -5.76
N ALA A 110 8.66 -1.96 -6.09
CA ALA A 110 7.67 -2.74 -5.36
C ALA A 110 8.08 -2.96 -3.88
N ARG A 111 9.36 -3.24 -3.62
CA ARG A 111 9.89 -3.37 -2.26
C ARG A 111 9.87 -2.06 -1.49
N GLN A 112 10.30 -0.95 -2.11
CA GLN A 112 10.22 0.38 -1.50
C GLN A 112 8.78 0.76 -1.14
N ALA A 113 7.83 0.49 -2.04
CA ALA A 113 6.42 0.70 -1.76
C ALA A 113 5.92 -0.15 -0.59
N SER A 114 6.34 -1.43 -0.51
CA SER A 114 6.04 -2.32 0.61
C SER A 114 6.59 -1.79 1.94
N GLU A 115 7.83 -1.30 1.97
CA GLU A 115 8.43 -0.72 3.19
C GLU A 115 7.66 0.51 3.69
N ILE A 116 7.22 1.38 2.78
CA ILE A 116 6.39 2.55 3.14
C ILE A 116 5.04 2.10 3.71
N VAL A 117 4.41 1.11 3.08
CA VAL A 117 3.12 0.56 3.52
C VAL A 117 3.23 -0.05 4.92
N ASP A 118 4.30 -0.79 5.20
CA ASP A 118 4.54 -1.42 6.50
C ASP A 118 4.87 -0.39 7.59
N ARG A 119 5.52 0.73 7.24
CA ARG A 119 5.85 1.79 8.19
C ARG A 119 4.61 2.58 8.64
N PHE A 120 3.61 2.73 7.77
CA PHE A 120 2.44 3.58 8.05
C PHE A 120 1.10 2.88 7.75
N PRO A 121 0.83 1.68 8.30
CA PRO A 121 -0.26 0.82 7.84
C PRO A 121 -1.65 1.45 7.97
N ASP A 122 -1.87 2.30 8.98
CA ASP A 122 -3.13 3.00 9.23
C ASP A 122 -3.36 4.24 8.33
N LYS A 123 -2.35 4.61 7.54
CA LYS A 123 -2.39 5.77 6.63
C LYS A 123 -2.48 5.37 5.16
N ILE A 124 -2.49 4.07 4.88
CA ILE A 124 -2.60 3.48 3.55
C ILE A 124 -4.05 3.16 3.24
N THR A 125 -4.49 3.50 2.04
CA THR A 125 -5.82 3.21 1.51
C THR A 125 -5.90 1.81 0.91
N SER A 126 -7.11 1.26 0.76
CA SER A 126 -7.33 -0.02 0.08
C SER A 126 -6.67 -0.08 -1.30
N SER A 127 -6.81 0.97 -2.12
CA SER A 127 -6.22 1.02 -3.46
C SER A 127 -4.69 1.08 -3.45
N GLU A 128 -4.08 1.71 -2.44
CA GLU A 128 -2.63 1.72 -2.26
C GLU A 128 -2.14 0.31 -1.85
N TYR A 129 -2.80 -0.35 -0.88
CA TYR A 129 -2.50 -1.76 -0.55
C TYR A 129 -2.61 -2.68 -1.76
N PHE A 130 -3.71 -2.56 -2.51
CA PHE A 130 -3.95 -3.37 -3.69
C PHE A 130 -2.89 -3.14 -4.78
N SER A 131 -2.55 -1.88 -5.07
CA SER A 131 -1.52 -1.56 -6.06
C SER A 131 -0.15 -2.11 -5.68
N VAL A 132 0.23 -2.02 -4.40
CA VAL A 132 1.49 -2.59 -3.92
C VAL A 132 1.46 -4.12 -3.99
N ALA A 133 0.36 -4.76 -3.64
CA ALA A 133 0.22 -6.22 -3.79
C ALA A 133 0.39 -6.67 -5.26
N VAL A 134 -0.21 -5.94 -6.21
CA VAL A 134 -0.05 -6.21 -7.65
C VAL A 134 1.39 -6.05 -8.10
N ALA A 135 2.08 -5.00 -7.65
CA ALA A 135 3.49 -4.79 -7.95
C ALA A 135 4.39 -5.89 -7.37
N LEU A 136 4.09 -6.36 -6.16
CA LEU A 136 4.81 -7.47 -5.52
C LEU A 136 4.62 -8.79 -6.28
N MET A 137 3.38 -9.10 -6.70
CA MET A 137 3.09 -10.28 -7.53
C MET A 137 3.90 -10.27 -8.83
N ALA A 138 3.94 -9.14 -9.54
CA ALA A 138 4.70 -9.01 -10.78
C ALA A 138 6.23 -9.05 -10.57
N SER A 139 6.70 -8.81 -9.33
CA SER A 139 8.12 -8.86 -8.96
C SER A 139 8.56 -10.22 -8.38
N ALA A 140 7.66 -11.21 -8.32
CA ALA A 140 7.85 -12.49 -7.64
C ALA A 140 8.21 -12.38 -6.13
N ASP A 141 7.95 -11.22 -5.51
CA ASP A 141 8.15 -10.99 -4.07
C ASP A 141 6.82 -11.24 -3.34
N VAL A 142 6.54 -12.52 -3.12
CA VAL A 142 5.17 -13.01 -2.86
C VAL A 142 4.76 -13.04 -1.39
N GLU A 143 5.70 -12.89 -0.46
CA GLU A 143 5.47 -13.14 0.97
C GLU A 143 4.35 -12.25 1.55
N LYS A 144 4.35 -10.97 1.19
CA LYS A 144 3.41 -9.97 1.73
C LYS A 144 2.14 -9.79 0.91
N VAL A 145 2.06 -10.39 -0.27
CA VAL A 145 0.90 -10.30 -1.17
C VAL A 145 -0.41 -10.65 -0.46
N PRO A 146 -0.57 -11.81 0.22
CA PRO A 146 -1.83 -12.15 0.87
C PRO A 146 -2.21 -11.14 1.97
N ILE A 147 -1.23 -10.65 2.74
CA ILE A 147 -1.45 -9.67 3.81
C ILE A 147 -2.00 -8.37 3.22
N TYR A 148 -1.42 -7.87 2.14
CA TYR A 148 -1.86 -6.62 1.52
C TYR A 148 -3.20 -6.77 0.80
N LEU A 149 -3.47 -7.90 0.13
CA LEU A 149 -4.78 -8.16 -0.48
C LEU A 149 -5.88 -8.27 0.58
N GLU A 150 -5.62 -8.90 1.73
CA GLU A 150 -6.57 -8.98 2.85
C GLU A 150 -6.85 -7.60 3.45
N ARG A 151 -5.81 -6.79 3.68
CA ARG A 151 -5.99 -5.40 4.16
C ARG A 151 -6.76 -4.54 3.15
N ALA A 152 -6.45 -4.67 1.86
CA ALA A 152 -7.19 -3.98 0.81
C ALA A 152 -8.68 -4.40 0.81
N LEU A 153 -8.95 -5.70 0.94
CA LEU A 153 -10.31 -6.26 0.96
C LEU A 153 -11.11 -5.80 2.18
N ALA A 154 -10.47 -5.71 3.35
CA ALA A 154 -11.09 -5.28 4.59
C ALA A 154 -11.45 -3.79 4.60
N GLN A 155 -10.72 -2.96 3.85
CA GLN A 155 -10.92 -1.51 3.83
C GLN A 155 -11.82 -1.01 2.69
N THR A 156 -12.03 -1.78 1.62
CA THR A 156 -12.83 -1.31 0.47
C THR A 156 -14.33 -1.52 0.66
N SER A 157 -15.09 -0.46 0.36
CA SER A 157 -16.54 -0.53 0.15
C SER A 157 -16.92 -0.51 -1.33
N ASP A 158 -15.99 -0.19 -2.24
CA ASP A 158 -16.24 -0.09 -3.67
C ASP A 158 -16.30 -1.49 -4.31
N PRO A 159 -17.44 -1.88 -4.92
CA PRO A 159 -17.60 -3.19 -5.54
C PRO A 159 -16.58 -3.47 -6.65
N ASN A 160 -16.21 -2.48 -7.44
CA ASN A 160 -15.25 -2.63 -8.53
C ASN A 160 -13.87 -3.03 -7.98
N VAL A 161 -13.40 -2.27 -6.98
CA VAL A 161 -12.13 -2.51 -6.30
C VAL A 161 -12.17 -3.88 -5.61
N LYS A 162 -13.29 -4.23 -4.99
CA LYS A 162 -13.47 -5.52 -4.29
C LYS A 162 -13.37 -6.71 -5.24
N VAL A 163 -14.01 -6.67 -6.40
CA VAL A 163 -13.88 -7.70 -7.45
C VAL A 163 -12.44 -7.75 -7.97
N ALA A 164 -11.81 -6.60 -8.21
CA ALA A 164 -10.42 -6.57 -8.68
C ALA A 164 -9.45 -7.21 -7.67
N ILE A 165 -9.60 -6.93 -6.38
CA ILE A 165 -8.81 -7.55 -5.30
C ILE A 165 -9.04 -9.06 -5.27
N LEU A 166 -10.30 -9.51 -5.24
CA LEU A 166 -10.64 -10.94 -5.19
C LEU A 166 -10.10 -11.71 -6.40
N ARG A 167 -10.20 -11.14 -7.60
CA ARG A 167 -9.66 -11.72 -8.83
C ARG A 167 -8.14 -11.89 -8.76
N ASN A 168 -7.43 -10.86 -8.30
CA ASN A 168 -5.97 -10.91 -8.14
C ASN A 168 -5.54 -11.85 -7.01
N PHE A 169 -6.36 -11.96 -5.95
CA PHE A 169 -6.13 -12.93 -4.90
C PHE A 169 -6.29 -14.37 -5.42
N GLY A 170 -7.33 -14.61 -6.23
CA GLY A 170 -7.51 -15.88 -6.95
C GLY A 170 -6.31 -16.22 -7.82
N PHE A 171 -5.85 -15.27 -8.63
CA PHE A 171 -4.64 -15.39 -9.44
C PHE A 171 -3.42 -15.79 -8.60
N TYR A 172 -3.15 -15.05 -7.52
CA TYR A 172 -2.04 -15.31 -6.61
C TYR A 172 -2.08 -16.73 -6.03
N LEU A 173 -3.24 -17.13 -5.51
CA LEU A 173 -3.42 -18.41 -4.85
C LEU A 173 -3.27 -19.59 -5.82
N LEU A 174 -3.80 -19.48 -7.04
CA LEU A 174 -3.60 -20.52 -8.06
C LEU A 174 -2.13 -20.68 -8.42
N ASN A 175 -1.42 -19.58 -8.67
CA ASN A 175 0.00 -19.60 -9.05
C ASN A 175 0.94 -20.04 -7.92
N THR A 176 0.50 -19.95 -6.65
CA THR A 176 1.24 -20.41 -5.48
C THR A 176 0.81 -21.81 -4.99
N GLY A 177 0.02 -22.53 -5.78
CA GLY A 177 -0.37 -23.92 -5.50
C GLY A 177 -1.60 -24.08 -4.58
N GLN A 178 -2.23 -22.99 -4.14
CA GLN A 178 -3.45 -22.98 -3.33
C GLN A 178 -4.71 -22.98 -4.19
N ALA A 179 -4.81 -23.93 -5.13
CA ALA A 179 -5.82 -23.94 -6.19
C ALA A 179 -7.27 -23.85 -5.68
N SER A 180 -7.64 -24.63 -4.67
CA SER A 180 -9.01 -24.62 -4.12
C SER A 180 -9.40 -23.26 -3.54
N GLU A 181 -8.49 -22.62 -2.79
CA GLU A 181 -8.76 -21.31 -2.21
C GLU A 181 -8.78 -20.22 -3.28
N GLY A 182 -7.89 -20.28 -4.28
CA GLY A 182 -7.91 -19.28 -5.35
C GLY A 182 -9.16 -19.36 -6.22
N ARG A 183 -9.68 -20.56 -6.51
CA ARG A 183 -10.98 -20.74 -7.18
C ARG A 183 -12.11 -20.13 -6.37
N ARG A 184 -12.13 -20.35 -5.04
CA ARG A 184 -13.10 -19.70 -4.15
C ARG A 184 -13.04 -18.17 -4.22
N ARG A 185 -11.86 -17.57 -4.39
CA ARG A 185 -11.75 -16.10 -4.55
C ARG A 185 -12.33 -15.60 -5.86
N TYR A 186 -12.16 -16.33 -6.96
CA TYR A 186 -12.86 -16.02 -8.21
C TYR A 186 -14.37 -16.17 -8.09
N GLU A 187 -14.85 -17.24 -7.45
CA GLU A 187 -16.29 -17.44 -7.19
C GLU A 187 -16.87 -16.29 -6.36
N GLN A 188 -16.16 -15.88 -5.31
CA GLN A 188 -16.54 -14.72 -4.48
C GLN A 188 -16.64 -13.44 -5.30
N ALA A 189 -15.71 -13.23 -6.25
CA ALA A 189 -15.73 -12.07 -7.14
C ALA A 189 -16.99 -12.05 -8.02
N LEU A 190 -17.41 -13.21 -8.56
CA LEU A 190 -18.61 -13.36 -9.39
C LEU A 190 -19.92 -13.31 -8.57
N SER A 191 -19.88 -13.65 -7.28
CA SER A 191 -21.08 -13.68 -6.43
C SER A 191 -21.34 -12.38 -5.64
N ILE A 192 -20.44 -11.39 -5.73
CA ILE A 192 -20.44 -10.25 -4.81
C ILE A 192 -21.66 -9.32 -4.98
N TRP A 193 -22.30 -9.36 -6.14
CA TRP A 193 -23.33 -8.41 -6.56
C TRP A 193 -24.57 -8.38 -5.68
N GLY A 194 -24.86 -9.46 -4.92
CA GLY A 194 -25.95 -9.45 -3.94
C GLY A 194 -25.78 -8.41 -2.84
N GLN A 195 -24.54 -7.99 -2.55
CA GLN A 195 -24.23 -6.92 -1.58
C GLN A 195 -24.37 -5.52 -2.19
N TYR A 196 -24.52 -5.43 -3.52
CA TYR A 196 -24.47 -4.18 -4.29
C TYR A 196 -25.63 -4.09 -5.30
N PRO A 197 -26.88 -3.98 -4.84
CA PRO A 197 -28.06 -4.08 -5.71
C PRO A 197 -28.21 -2.94 -6.72
N ASN A 198 -27.54 -1.80 -6.49
CA ASN A 198 -27.66 -0.59 -7.33
C ASN A 198 -26.67 -0.57 -8.51
N VAL A 199 -25.92 -1.65 -8.72
CA VAL A 199 -24.97 -1.77 -9.83
C VAL A 199 -25.71 -1.99 -11.14
N THR A 200 -25.29 -1.32 -12.21
CA THR A 200 -25.91 -1.48 -13.52
C THR A 200 -25.64 -2.88 -14.08
N SER A 201 -26.59 -3.42 -14.84
CA SER A 201 -26.42 -4.71 -15.52
C SER A 201 -25.16 -4.73 -16.40
N TYR A 202 -24.91 -3.63 -17.13
CA TYR A 202 -23.70 -3.48 -17.94
C TYR A 202 -22.41 -3.63 -17.11
N PHE A 203 -22.33 -2.92 -15.99
CA PHE A 203 -21.15 -2.94 -15.14
C PHE A 203 -20.92 -4.35 -14.56
N LYS A 204 -21.99 -4.99 -14.10
CA LYS A 204 -21.95 -6.37 -13.59
C LYS A 204 -21.44 -7.34 -14.67
N GLU A 205 -22.11 -7.40 -15.82
CA GLU A 205 -21.80 -8.38 -16.86
C GLU A 205 -20.41 -8.15 -17.49
N SER A 206 -19.99 -6.90 -17.65
CA SER A 206 -18.63 -6.60 -18.14
C SER A 206 -17.55 -6.96 -17.11
N THR A 207 -17.81 -6.74 -15.83
CA THR A 207 -16.88 -7.11 -14.75
C THR A 207 -16.81 -8.62 -14.55
N ASP A 208 -17.93 -9.33 -14.65
CA ASP A 208 -17.98 -10.79 -14.60
C ASP A 208 -17.27 -11.41 -15.82
N ALA A 209 -17.52 -10.89 -17.03
CA ALA A 209 -16.82 -11.33 -18.24
C ALA A 209 -15.30 -11.19 -18.10
N LEU A 210 -14.85 -10.06 -17.57
CA LEU A 210 -13.43 -9.83 -17.29
C LEU A 210 -12.91 -10.82 -16.25
N THR A 211 -13.67 -11.08 -15.20
CA THR A 211 -13.28 -12.02 -14.14
C THR A 211 -13.15 -13.46 -14.67
N GLU A 212 -14.11 -13.92 -15.47
CA GLU A 212 -14.07 -15.22 -16.15
C GLU A 212 -12.88 -15.33 -17.11
N MET A 213 -12.58 -14.27 -17.88
CA MET A 213 -11.42 -14.24 -18.77
C MET A 213 -10.10 -14.38 -18.00
N TYR A 214 -9.92 -13.66 -16.90
CA TYR A 214 -8.73 -13.77 -16.06
C TYR A 214 -8.64 -15.14 -15.37
N TRP A 215 -9.77 -15.70 -14.94
CA TRP A 215 -9.79 -17.03 -14.36
C TRP A 215 -9.36 -18.07 -15.41
N ALA A 216 -9.85 -17.96 -16.64
CA ALA A 216 -9.42 -18.82 -17.75
C ALA A 216 -7.90 -18.75 -18.00
N GLN A 217 -7.33 -17.55 -18.05
CA GLN A 217 -5.88 -17.35 -18.22
C GLN A 217 -5.09 -17.96 -17.07
N THR A 218 -5.60 -17.86 -15.84
CA THR A 218 -4.93 -18.39 -14.65
C THR A 218 -4.97 -19.92 -14.63
N GLU A 219 -6.13 -20.54 -14.89
CA GLU A 219 -6.26 -22.00 -15.00
C GLU A 219 -5.38 -22.53 -16.13
N PHE A 220 -5.30 -21.81 -17.25
CA PHE A 220 -4.38 -22.15 -18.34
C PHE A 220 -2.91 -22.11 -17.88
N GLY A 221 -2.51 -21.07 -17.14
CA GLY A 221 -1.16 -20.93 -16.59
C GLY A 221 -0.76 -22.05 -15.62
N VAL A 222 -1.73 -22.64 -14.91
CA VAL A 222 -1.52 -23.81 -14.03
C VAL A 222 -1.84 -25.15 -14.71
N ASN A 223 -1.89 -25.18 -16.05
CA ASN A 223 -2.13 -26.36 -16.89
C ASN A 223 -3.51 -27.04 -16.69
N ASN A 224 -4.51 -26.34 -16.17
CA ASN A 224 -5.88 -26.83 -16.10
C ASN A 224 -6.70 -26.38 -17.32
N LEU A 225 -6.42 -27.04 -18.44
CA LEU A 225 -6.97 -26.67 -19.74
C LEU A 225 -8.50 -26.80 -19.83
N GLU A 226 -9.09 -27.76 -19.14
CA GLU A 226 -10.54 -27.97 -19.12
C GLU A 226 -11.26 -26.80 -18.45
N ALA A 227 -10.82 -26.40 -17.26
CA ALA A 227 -11.37 -25.23 -16.58
C ALA A 227 -11.12 -23.95 -17.38
N ALA A 228 -9.93 -23.79 -17.97
CA ALA A 228 -9.62 -22.64 -18.81
C ALA A 228 -10.61 -22.49 -19.98
N ARG A 229 -10.93 -23.59 -20.67
CA ARG A 229 -11.92 -23.61 -21.77
C ARG A 229 -13.32 -23.26 -21.28
N GLU A 230 -13.71 -23.77 -20.12
CA GLU A 230 -15.03 -23.48 -19.56
C GLU A 230 -15.17 -22.00 -19.20
N HIS A 231 -14.17 -21.42 -18.53
CA HIS A 231 -14.21 -20.00 -18.14
C HIS A 231 -14.13 -19.06 -19.33
N VAL A 232 -13.34 -19.36 -20.38
CA VAL A 232 -13.32 -18.51 -21.57
C VAL A 232 -14.65 -18.56 -22.34
N ARG A 233 -15.34 -19.72 -22.35
CA ARG A 233 -16.69 -19.86 -22.90
C ARG A 233 -17.70 -18.99 -22.14
N LYS A 234 -17.65 -19.00 -20.80
CA LYS A 234 -18.49 -18.13 -19.96
C LYS A 234 -18.20 -16.65 -20.21
N ALA A 235 -16.92 -16.27 -20.31
CA ALA A 235 -16.53 -14.91 -20.65
C ALA A 235 -17.14 -14.47 -21.99
N PHE A 236 -17.04 -15.32 -23.02
CA PHE A 236 -17.61 -15.05 -24.34
C PHE A 236 -19.13 -14.88 -24.32
N GLN A 237 -19.84 -15.75 -23.58
CA GLN A 237 -21.30 -15.64 -23.42
C GLN A 237 -21.71 -14.30 -22.78
N ARG A 238 -20.99 -13.87 -21.74
CA ARG A 238 -21.26 -12.60 -21.05
C ARG A 238 -20.97 -11.41 -21.94
N VAL A 239 -19.82 -11.37 -22.63
CA VAL A 239 -19.50 -10.26 -23.53
C VAL A 239 -20.52 -10.12 -24.66
N ASN A 240 -21.00 -11.24 -25.23
CA ASN A 240 -22.01 -11.18 -26.29
C ASN A 240 -23.40 -10.74 -25.81
N SER A 241 -23.66 -10.77 -24.49
CA SER A 241 -24.89 -10.22 -23.90
C SER A 241 -24.83 -8.70 -23.68
N LEU A 242 -23.63 -8.09 -23.79
CA LEU A 242 -23.46 -6.66 -23.59
C LEU A 242 -23.96 -5.87 -24.81
N PRO A 243 -24.55 -4.69 -24.60
CA PRO A 243 -24.82 -3.74 -25.67
C PRO A 243 -23.57 -3.41 -26.50
N PRO A 244 -23.69 -3.25 -27.83
CA PRO A 244 -22.57 -2.90 -28.68
C PRO A 244 -22.02 -1.51 -28.34
N GLY A 245 -20.70 -1.38 -28.35
CA GLY A 245 -20.01 -0.13 -28.09
C GLY A 245 -18.49 -0.32 -28.02
N PRO A 246 -17.70 0.76 -28.02
CA PRO A 246 -16.24 0.67 -28.09
C PRO A 246 -15.63 -0.21 -27.00
N MET A 247 -16.11 -0.09 -25.75
CA MET A 247 -15.64 -0.88 -24.62
C MET A 247 -16.01 -2.37 -24.76
N THR A 248 -17.23 -2.66 -25.23
CA THR A 248 -17.69 -4.02 -25.50
C THR A 248 -16.83 -4.67 -26.58
N SER A 249 -16.55 -3.95 -27.67
CA SER A 249 -15.68 -4.44 -28.76
C SER A 249 -14.25 -4.69 -28.29
N GLN A 250 -13.70 -3.81 -27.44
CA GLN A 250 -12.38 -4.02 -26.85
C GLN A 250 -12.35 -5.29 -25.98
N LEU A 251 -13.33 -5.46 -25.09
CA LEU A 251 -13.42 -6.64 -24.23
C LEU A 251 -13.63 -7.92 -25.05
N GLN A 252 -14.45 -7.86 -26.10
CA GLN A 252 -14.65 -8.98 -27.04
C GLN A 252 -13.35 -9.38 -27.72
N GLY A 253 -12.55 -8.39 -28.17
CA GLY A 253 -11.22 -8.65 -28.72
C GLY A 253 -10.29 -9.37 -27.73
N GLN A 254 -10.30 -8.97 -26.46
CA GLN A 254 -9.50 -9.61 -25.40
C GLN A 254 -9.96 -11.05 -25.12
N VAL A 255 -11.26 -11.30 -25.08
CA VAL A 255 -11.82 -12.65 -24.86
C VAL A 255 -11.51 -13.55 -26.05
N ILE A 256 -11.68 -13.08 -27.29
CA ILE A 256 -11.34 -13.85 -28.50
C ILE A 256 -9.84 -14.18 -28.53
N HIS A 257 -8.99 -13.23 -28.16
CA HIS A 257 -7.55 -13.46 -28.07
C HIS A 257 -7.22 -14.56 -27.04
N THR A 258 -7.82 -14.47 -25.84
CA THR A 258 -7.67 -15.49 -24.79
C THR A 258 -8.16 -16.85 -25.24
N GLN A 259 -9.31 -16.90 -25.91
CA GLN A 259 -9.88 -18.14 -26.44
C GLN A 259 -8.92 -18.81 -27.41
N LYS A 260 -8.34 -18.05 -28.34
CA LYS A 260 -7.36 -18.58 -29.30
C LYS A 260 -6.15 -19.20 -28.60
N ILE A 261 -5.63 -18.56 -27.55
CA ILE A 261 -4.50 -19.09 -26.76
C ILE A 261 -4.88 -20.42 -26.09
N VAL A 262 -6.03 -20.44 -25.41
CA VAL A 262 -6.52 -21.62 -24.69
C VAL A 262 -6.84 -22.78 -25.65
N GLU A 263 -7.42 -22.51 -26.82
CA GLU A 263 -7.77 -23.53 -27.82
C GLU A 263 -6.54 -24.13 -28.49
N GLN A 264 -5.53 -23.31 -28.78
CA GLN A 264 -4.29 -23.77 -29.41
C GLN A 264 -3.49 -24.70 -28.49
N GLY A 265 -3.75 -24.70 -27.18
CA GLY A 265 -3.03 -25.52 -26.20
C GLY A 265 -1.53 -25.23 -26.13
N ALA A 266 -1.07 -24.21 -26.87
CA ALA A 266 0.31 -23.81 -26.93
C ALA A 266 0.55 -22.87 -25.77
N PRO A 267 1.50 -23.14 -24.86
CA PRO A 267 2.04 -22.08 -24.04
C PRO A 267 2.59 -21.03 -25.02
N THR A 268 1.93 -19.87 -25.10
CA THR A 268 2.44 -18.73 -25.86
C THR A 268 3.77 -18.35 -25.25
N ASP A 269 4.85 -18.72 -25.95
CA ASP A 269 6.23 -18.24 -25.80
C ASP A 269 6.76 -17.99 -24.36
N PRO A 270 7.73 -18.79 -23.84
CA PRO A 270 8.25 -18.72 -22.47
C PRO A 270 8.95 -17.42 -22.01
N LEU A 271 8.91 -16.33 -22.77
CA LEU A 271 9.48 -15.04 -22.36
C LEU A 271 8.55 -14.19 -21.46
N ALA A 272 7.32 -14.63 -21.19
CA ALA A 272 6.30 -13.85 -20.46
C ALA A 272 5.93 -14.35 -19.03
N ALA A 273 6.58 -15.39 -18.51
CA ALA A 273 6.41 -15.80 -17.10
C ALA A 273 7.76 -15.74 -16.37
N PRO A 274 7.91 -14.98 -15.27
CA PRO A 274 9.07 -15.12 -14.42
C PRO A 274 9.05 -16.55 -13.88
N ARG A 275 10.06 -17.34 -14.25
CA ARG A 275 10.29 -18.64 -13.61
C ARG A 275 10.46 -18.36 -12.11
N PRO A 276 9.74 -19.05 -11.22
CA PRO A 276 10.08 -19.01 -9.80
C PRO A 276 11.55 -19.45 -9.67
N PRO A 277 12.36 -18.78 -8.83
CA PRO A 277 13.72 -19.23 -8.58
C PRO A 277 13.65 -20.63 -7.96
N GLY A 278 13.94 -21.64 -8.78
CA GLY A 278 14.07 -23.03 -8.33
C GLY A 278 15.35 -23.19 -7.52
N GLY A 279 15.22 -23.89 -6.38
CA GLY A 279 16.34 -24.39 -5.60
C GLY A 279 17.03 -25.61 -6.20
#